data_AF-A0A538SU37-F1
#
_entry.id   AF-A0A538SU37-F1
#
_cell.length_a   1.000
_cell.length_b   1.000
_cell.length_c   1.000
_cell.angle_alpha   90.00
_cell.angle_beta   90.00
_cell.angle_gamma   90.00
#
_symmetry.space_group_name_H-M   'P 1'
#
loop_
_entity.id
_entity.type
_entity.pdbx_description
1 polymer ?
#
loop_
_entity_poly.entity_id
_entity_poly.type
_entity_poly.pdbx_seq_one_letter_code
_entity_poly.pdbx_strand_id
1 'polypeptide(L)'
;MYLDANGDGIHTPADIVSSSGVTLVDVWIKTDSARDGTPASCSAADSSLTIRSYLVVLHAQGGTVTWGPFVNRQQEAMPFNIASAFDTTDAFVFYDGSNPLPPGTYKLGSIPVSVAAGTPSLVIATESPLSGGYPTAFGSSCPGMDFDNSLKLGPNALGPGDWFDVDGLAFGGVAHHAPVLLQLSDVALGEGETFDQQLSASDLDGDPLTFFKSSGPSFMEVTTTDPGSGTATGRMILRPGFSDAGTAAGTVCSRGT
;
A
#
# COMPACT_ATOMS: atom_id res chain seq x y z
N MET A 1 0.61 1.97 18.03
CA MET A 1 0.64 3.20 17.18
C MET A 1 -0.52 3.12 16.21
N TYR A 2 -1.14 4.24 15.83
CA TYR A 2 -2.26 4.21 14.89
C TYR A 2 -2.29 5.45 14.00
N LEU A 3 -3.00 5.34 12.89
CA LEU A 3 -3.27 6.44 11.96
C LEU A 3 -4.70 6.92 12.13
N ASP A 4 -4.87 8.24 12.03
CA ASP A 4 -6.15 8.97 12.07
C ASP A 4 -6.21 9.86 10.81
N ALA A 5 -7.31 9.78 10.06
CA ALA A 5 -7.49 10.49 8.80
C ALA A 5 -8.68 11.44 8.81
N ASN A 6 -9.51 11.39 9.85
CA ASN A 6 -10.68 12.25 10.01
C ASN A 6 -10.46 13.38 11.04
N GLY A 7 -9.39 13.28 11.85
CA GLY A 7 -8.93 14.30 12.79
C GLY A 7 -9.58 14.23 14.17
N ASP A 8 -10.31 13.17 14.51
CA ASP A 8 -10.94 12.97 15.81
C ASP A 8 -10.00 12.37 16.88
N GLY A 9 -8.81 11.92 16.46
CA GLY A 9 -7.79 11.32 17.33
C GLY A 9 -8.05 9.87 17.72
N ILE A 10 -9.03 9.19 17.13
CA ILE A 10 -9.41 7.81 17.41
C ILE A 10 -9.33 7.01 16.11
N HIS A 11 -8.60 5.89 16.12
CA HIS A 11 -8.61 5.00 14.97
C HIS A 11 -9.94 4.24 14.85
N THR A 12 -10.62 4.42 13.73
CA THR A 12 -11.90 3.78 13.38
C THR A 12 -11.92 3.34 11.91
N PRO A 13 -12.91 2.53 11.47
CA PRO A 13 -13.09 2.23 10.06
C PRO A 13 -13.42 3.45 9.17
N ALA A 14 -13.74 4.61 9.75
CA ALA A 14 -13.91 5.85 8.99
C ALA A 14 -12.57 6.48 8.58
N ASP A 15 -11.46 6.04 9.18
CA ASP A 15 -10.11 6.49 8.85
C ASP A 15 -9.60 5.74 7.62
N ILE A 16 -9.59 6.44 6.50
CA ILE A 16 -9.27 5.89 5.18
C ILE A 16 -8.34 6.82 4.41
N VAL A 17 -7.57 6.22 3.50
CA VAL A 17 -6.89 6.97 2.43
C VAL A 17 -7.94 7.36 1.40
N SER A 18 -8.22 8.65 1.25
CA SER A 18 -9.16 9.13 0.24
C SER A 18 -8.69 8.75 -1.17
N SER A 19 -9.60 8.23 -1.99
CA SER A 19 -9.34 7.88 -3.40
C SER A 19 -9.09 9.08 -4.30
N SER A 20 -9.43 10.28 -3.83
CA SER A 20 -9.21 11.52 -4.56
C SER A 20 -8.83 12.65 -3.60
N GLY A 21 -8.06 13.62 -4.12
CA GLY A 21 -7.58 14.74 -3.32
C GLY A 21 -6.54 14.35 -2.28
N VAL A 22 -6.42 15.18 -1.25
CA VAL A 22 -5.43 15.04 -0.18
C VAL A 22 -6.11 14.47 1.06
N THR A 23 -5.55 13.38 1.59
CA THR A 23 -5.85 12.87 2.93
C THR A 23 -4.83 13.44 3.90
N LEU A 24 -5.27 14.12 4.97
CA LEU A 24 -4.35 14.50 6.04
C LEU A 24 -4.25 13.33 7.03
N VAL A 25 -3.08 12.70 7.13
CA VAL A 25 -2.85 11.55 7.99
C VAL A 25 -2.13 12.00 9.25
N ASP A 26 -2.76 11.81 10.41
CA ASP A 26 -2.17 12.03 11.71
C ASP A 26 -1.61 10.71 12.27
N VAL A 27 -0.36 10.73 12.72
CA VAL A 27 0.31 9.58 13.34
C VAL A 27 0.23 9.73 14.85
N TRP A 28 -0.35 8.73 15.52
CA TRP A 28 -0.53 8.72 16.97
C TRP A 28 0.20 7.55 17.63
N ILE A 29 0.74 7.80 18.82
CA ILE A 29 1.26 6.76 19.70
C ILE A 29 0.58 6.83 21.07
N LYS A 30 0.36 5.66 21.65
CA LYS A 30 -0.17 5.49 22.99
C LYS A 30 0.81 4.63 23.80
N THR A 31 1.29 5.16 24.92
CA THR A 31 2.28 4.49 25.76
C THR A 31 1.79 4.22 27.19
N ASP A 32 0.59 4.69 27.54
CA ASP A 32 -0.05 4.49 28.85
C ASP A 32 -1.08 3.36 28.88
N SER A 33 -1.60 2.93 27.72
CA SER A 33 -2.49 1.77 27.63
C SER A 33 -2.30 0.98 26.33
N ALA A 34 -2.62 -0.31 26.40
CA ALA A 34 -2.80 -1.16 25.23
C ALA A 34 -4.11 -0.84 24.50
N ARG A 35 -4.32 -1.46 23.34
CA ARG A 35 -5.51 -1.29 22.48
C ARG A 35 -6.82 -1.64 23.19
N ASP A 36 -6.81 -2.66 24.04
CA ASP A 36 -7.97 -3.10 24.81
C ASP A 36 -8.27 -2.21 26.03
N GLY A 37 -7.48 -1.14 26.24
CA GLY A 37 -7.60 -0.20 27.33
C GLY A 37 -6.91 -0.63 28.62
N THR A 38 -6.28 -1.80 28.66
CA THR A 38 -5.47 -2.20 29.83
C THR A 38 -4.22 -1.31 29.94
N PRO A 39 -3.74 -1.00 31.17
CA PRO A 39 -2.54 -0.19 31.34
C PRO A 39 -1.33 -0.82 30.66
N ALA A 40 -0.57 -0.02 29.91
CA ALA A 40 0.65 -0.49 29.30
C ALA A 40 1.74 -0.62 30.38
N SER A 41 2.48 -1.71 30.35
CA SER A 41 3.58 -1.98 31.28
C SER A 41 4.89 -2.16 30.53
N CYS A 42 5.97 -1.68 31.11
CA CYS A 42 7.31 -1.95 30.60
C CYS A 42 7.66 -3.43 30.80
N SER A 43 7.86 -4.18 29.71
CA SER A 43 8.05 -5.63 29.75
C SER A 43 9.39 -6.07 30.37
N ALA A 44 10.40 -5.21 30.34
CA ALA A 44 11.78 -5.55 30.75
C ALA A 44 12.17 -5.02 32.15
N ALA A 45 11.42 -4.07 32.74
CA ALA A 45 11.71 -3.51 34.06
C ALA A 45 10.52 -2.71 34.65
N ASP A 46 10.52 -2.49 35.96
CA ASP A 46 9.59 -1.56 36.63
C ASP A 46 10.00 -0.10 36.35
N SER A 47 9.64 0.39 35.16
CA SER A 47 9.93 1.76 34.73
C SER A 47 8.80 2.33 33.86
N SER A 48 8.77 3.66 33.75
CA SER A 48 7.74 4.36 32.98
C SER A 48 7.97 4.25 31.48
N LEU A 49 6.93 3.88 30.73
CA LEU A 49 6.86 3.93 29.26
C LEU A 49 6.76 5.39 28.76
N THR A 50 7.82 6.15 28.99
CA THR A 50 7.97 7.52 28.47
C THR A 50 8.23 7.50 26.97
N ILE A 51 8.19 8.67 26.35
CA ILE A 51 8.64 8.86 24.97
C ILE A 51 9.60 10.05 24.89
N ARG A 52 10.79 9.85 24.32
CA ARG A 52 11.79 10.90 24.07
C ARG A 52 12.23 11.03 22.62
N SER A 53 11.86 10.05 21.78
CA SER A 53 12.15 10.05 20.36
C SER A 53 11.15 9.15 19.66
N TYR A 54 10.94 9.35 18.36
CA TYR A 54 10.15 8.46 17.54
C TYR A 54 10.74 8.32 16.15
N LEU A 55 10.71 7.09 15.65
CA LEU A 55 10.98 6.72 14.29
C LEU A 55 9.73 6.04 13.74
N VAL A 56 9.19 6.59 12.65
CA VAL A 56 7.99 6.05 12.00
C VAL A 56 8.30 5.75 10.55
N VAL A 57 7.95 4.54 10.13
CA VAL A 57 7.88 4.14 8.73
C VAL A 57 6.42 3.96 8.35
N LEU A 58 5.96 4.73 7.37
CA LEU A 58 4.67 4.52 6.71
C LEU A 58 4.93 3.89 5.34
N HIS A 59 4.21 2.84 5.01
CA HIS A 59 4.31 2.12 3.75
C HIS A 59 2.96 2.08 3.03
N ALA A 60 2.94 2.45 1.76
CA ALA A 60 1.78 2.33 0.88
C ALA A 60 1.74 0.95 0.22
N GLN A 61 0.68 0.18 0.47
CA GLN A 61 0.46 -1.15 -0.10
C GLN A 61 -0.66 -1.13 -1.14
N GLY A 62 -0.48 -1.84 -2.26
CA GLY A 62 -1.50 -1.93 -3.32
C GLY A 62 -1.53 -0.71 -4.26
N GLY A 63 -0.54 0.18 -4.16
CA GLY A 63 -0.43 1.38 -4.98
C GLY A 63 0.76 2.24 -4.59
N THR A 64 0.81 3.45 -5.13
CA THR A 64 1.78 4.48 -4.78
C THR A 64 1.07 5.74 -4.34
N VAL A 65 1.76 6.55 -3.55
CA VAL A 65 1.27 7.84 -3.06
C VAL A 65 2.29 8.94 -3.33
N THR A 66 1.80 10.18 -3.30
CA THR A 66 2.63 11.37 -3.15
C THR A 66 2.54 11.85 -1.72
N TRP A 67 3.70 11.92 -1.04
CA TRP A 67 3.82 12.43 0.31
C TRP A 67 3.95 13.96 0.30
N GLY A 68 3.18 14.63 1.13
CA GLY A 68 3.40 16.02 1.50
C GLY A 68 4.48 16.15 2.57
N PRO A 69 4.81 17.39 3.01
CA PRO A 69 5.76 17.59 4.09
C PRO A 69 5.22 17.01 5.40
N PHE A 70 6.06 16.26 6.11
CA PHE A 70 5.75 15.81 7.46
C PHE A 70 5.87 16.98 8.45
N VAL A 71 4.81 17.21 9.23
CA VAL A 71 4.77 18.22 10.29
C VAL A 71 4.91 17.52 11.64
N ASN A 72 6.03 17.71 12.31
CA ASN A 72 6.24 17.25 13.68
C ASN A 72 5.30 17.99 14.64
N ARG A 73 4.50 17.23 15.41
CA ARG A 73 3.55 17.75 16.41
C ARG A 73 4.08 17.66 17.84
N GLN A 74 5.28 17.12 18.02
CA GLN A 74 6.01 17.03 19.28
C GLN A 74 7.24 17.95 19.31
N GLN A 75 7.19 19.08 18.59
CA GLN A 75 8.33 20.00 18.44
C GLN A 75 8.93 20.52 19.75
N GLU A 76 8.15 20.61 20.85
CA GLU A 76 8.66 21.09 22.13
C GLU A 76 9.49 20.04 22.87
N ALA A 77 9.11 18.76 22.77
CA ALA A 77 9.77 17.66 23.45
C ALA A 77 10.84 16.97 22.57
N MET A 78 10.57 16.87 21.27
CA MET A 78 11.34 16.16 20.26
C MET A 78 11.59 17.06 19.03
N PRO A 79 12.33 18.18 19.16
CA PRO A 79 12.50 19.17 18.09
C PRO A 79 13.40 18.70 16.95
N PHE A 80 14.30 17.75 17.19
CA PHE A 80 15.41 17.47 16.28
C PHE A 80 14.99 16.45 15.22
N ASN A 81 14.87 16.86 13.96
CA ASN A 81 14.81 15.92 12.84
C ASN A 81 16.20 15.33 12.63
N ILE A 82 16.36 14.04 12.93
CA ILE A 82 17.63 13.33 12.76
C ILE A 82 17.77 12.88 11.31
N ALA A 83 16.70 12.31 10.74
CA ALA A 83 16.64 11.92 9.35
C ALA A 83 15.20 11.82 8.87
N SER A 84 15.00 12.03 7.58
CA SER A 84 13.74 11.73 6.90
C SER A 84 14.00 11.43 5.42
N ALA A 85 13.28 10.48 4.87
CA ALA A 85 13.36 10.10 3.47
C ALA A 85 12.00 9.64 2.97
N PHE A 86 11.72 9.91 1.71
CA PHE A 86 10.42 9.62 1.08
C PHE A 86 10.66 9.13 -0.35
N ASP A 87 9.94 8.10 -0.75
CA ASP A 87 9.78 7.72 -2.15
C ASP A 87 8.29 7.59 -2.49
N THR A 88 7.93 6.88 -3.56
CA THR A 88 6.51 6.74 -3.97
C THR A 88 5.71 5.74 -3.12
N THR A 89 6.37 4.98 -2.25
CA THR A 89 5.79 3.90 -1.45
C THR A 89 6.05 4.07 0.05
N ASP A 90 7.19 4.60 0.45
CA ASP A 90 7.61 4.72 1.84
C ASP A 90 7.82 6.17 2.26
N ALA A 91 7.41 6.47 3.49
CA ALA A 91 7.78 7.67 4.22
C ALA A 91 8.47 7.26 5.53
N PHE A 92 9.71 7.70 5.70
CA PHE A 92 10.52 7.50 6.88
C PHE A 92 10.78 8.84 7.56
N VAL A 93 10.51 8.93 8.86
CA VAL A 93 10.84 10.09 9.70
C VAL A 93 11.41 9.65 11.03
N PHE A 94 12.45 10.35 11.49
CA PHE A 94 13.07 10.14 12.79
C PHE A 94 13.28 11.49 13.50
N TYR A 95 12.62 11.65 14.65
CA TYR A 95 12.79 12.80 15.53
C TYR A 95 13.28 12.37 16.91
N ASP A 96 14.13 13.21 17.50
CA ASP A 96 14.75 12.99 18.80
C ASP A 96 14.61 14.20 19.72
N GLY A 97 14.74 13.94 21.02
CA GLY A 97 14.49 14.88 22.11
C GLY A 97 15.23 14.50 23.38
N SER A 98 15.56 15.51 24.19
CA SER A 98 16.26 15.32 25.47
C SER A 98 15.33 15.24 26.67
N ASN A 99 14.08 15.70 26.53
CA ASN A 99 13.09 15.75 27.61
C ASN A 99 12.00 14.69 27.37
N PRO A 100 12.03 13.55 28.09
CA PRO A 100 11.02 12.52 27.92
C PRO A 100 9.65 13.04 28.36
N LEU A 101 8.64 12.82 27.52
CA LEU A 101 7.24 12.95 27.91
C LEU A 101 6.83 11.75 28.77
N PRO A 102 5.96 11.95 29.78
CA PRO A 102 5.44 10.85 30.59
C PRO A 102 4.63 9.85 29.74
N PRO A 103 4.23 8.69 30.29
CA PRO A 103 3.27 7.81 29.62
C PRO A 103 1.99 8.58 29.24
N GLY A 104 1.51 8.38 28.01
CA GLY A 104 0.33 9.08 27.52
C GLY A 104 0.00 8.77 26.07
N THR A 105 -0.97 9.51 25.53
CA THR A 105 -1.35 9.48 24.11
C THR A 105 -0.88 10.76 23.42
N TYR A 106 -0.12 10.62 22.33
CA TYR A 106 0.55 11.72 21.65
C TYR A 106 0.36 11.66 20.13
N LYS A 107 -0.09 12.78 19.55
CA LYS A 107 -0.03 12.99 18.09
C LYS A 107 1.42 13.30 17.74
N LEU A 108 2.12 12.38 17.08
CA LEU A 108 3.52 12.51 16.72
C LEU A 108 3.72 13.49 15.57
N GLY A 109 2.91 13.36 14.53
CA GLY A 109 3.00 14.22 13.36
C GLY A 109 1.79 14.15 12.46
N SER A 110 1.74 15.05 11.49
CA SER A 110 0.74 15.08 10.43
C SER A 110 1.42 15.06 9.07
N ILE A 111 0.93 14.26 8.12
CA ILE A 111 1.46 14.20 6.76
C ILE A 111 0.32 14.21 5.73
N PRO A 112 0.29 15.15 4.78
CA PRO A 112 -0.62 15.09 3.65
C PRO A 112 -0.26 13.92 2.73
N VAL A 113 -1.25 13.16 2.27
CA VAL A 113 -1.06 12.01 1.37
C VAL A 113 -2.04 12.11 0.22
N SER A 114 -1.56 11.95 -1.02
CA SER A 114 -2.43 11.86 -2.21
C SER A 114 -2.15 10.56 -2.95
N VAL A 115 -3.19 9.89 -3.43
CA VAL A 115 -3.07 8.69 -4.25
C VAL A 115 -2.40 9.05 -5.58
N ALA A 116 -1.30 8.37 -5.92
CA ALA A 116 -0.60 8.58 -7.18
C ALA A 116 -0.96 7.49 -8.21
N ALA A 117 -1.03 6.23 -7.78
CA ALA A 117 -1.49 5.11 -8.60
C ALA A 117 -2.03 3.96 -7.76
N GLY A 118 -2.91 3.14 -8.33
CA GLY A 118 -3.46 1.96 -7.67
C GLY A 118 -4.42 2.31 -6.53
N THR A 119 -4.44 1.46 -5.51
CA THR A 119 -5.43 1.47 -4.41
C THR A 119 -4.71 1.49 -3.06
N PRO A 120 -3.84 2.49 -2.81
CA PRO A 120 -2.91 2.44 -1.69
C PRO A 120 -3.66 2.46 -0.35
N SER A 121 -3.48 1.40 0.43
CA SER A 121 -3.65 1.44 1.88
C SER A 121 -2.35 1.89 2.53
N LEU A 122 -2.42 2.48 3.73
CA LEU A 122 -1.23 2.88 4.48
C LEU A 122 -1.04 1.96 5.68
N VAL A 123 0.15 1.43 5.84
CA VAL A 123 0.54 0.58 6.96
C VAL A 123 1.70 1.23 7.71
N ILE A 124 1.66 1.15 9.04
CA ILE A 124 2.83 1.44 9.86
C ILE A 124 3.76 0.23 9.76
N ALA A 125 4.78 0.33 8.92
CA ALA A 125 5.69 -0.76 8.65
C ALA A 125 6.74 -0.90 9.75
N THR A 126 7.29 -2.10 9.90
CA THR A 126 8.39 -2.35 10.83
C THR A 126 9.69 -1.73 10.35
N GLU A 127 9.94 -1.70 9.04
CA GLU A 127 11.17 -1.20 8.42
C GLU A 127 10.94 -0.73 6.98
N SER A 128 11.91 0.01 6.41
CA SER A 128 11.94 0.40 5.00
C SER A 128 13.38 0.41 4.50
N PRO A 129 13.63 0.15 3.20
CA PRO A 129 14.94 0.38 2.59
C PRO A 129 15.46 1.82 2.81
N LEU A 130 14.56 2.80 2.97
CA LEU A 130 14.91 4.20 3.22
C LEU A 130 15.46 4.44 4.62
N SER A 131 15.12 3.62 5.61
CA SER A 131 15.50 3.83 7.01
C SER A 131 16.88 3.27 7.36
N GLY A 132 17.61 2.69 6.39
CA GLY A 132 18.97 2.18 6.61
C GLY A 132 19.05 1.05 7.66
N GLY A 133 17.97 0.30 7.85
CA GLY A 133 17.88 -0.80 8.82
C GLY A 133 17.38 -0.40 10.21
N TYR A 134 17.00 0.87 10.43
CA TYR A 134 16.33 1.26 11.67
C TYR A 134 14.83 0.96 11.58
N PRO A 135 14.26 0.20 12.53
CA PRO A 135 12.83 -0.11 12.53
C PRO A 135 12.00 1.04 13.11
N THR A 136 10.69 1.03 12.84
CA THR A 136 9.70 1.84 13.56
C THR A 136 9.85 1.60 15.06
N ALA A 137 10.12 2.66 15.82
CA ALA A 137 10.48 2.56 17.22
C ALA A 137 10.24 3.89 17.95
N PHE A 138 10.29 3.84 19.27
CA PHE A 138 10.34 5.05 20.10
C PHE A 138 11.32 4.88 21.25
N GLY A 139 12.05 5.95 21.57
CA GLY A 139 12.95 5.98 22.71
C GLY A 139 12.19 6.17 24.01
N SER A 140 12.56 5.43 25.07
CA SER A 140 11.87 5.46 26.36
C SER A 140 12.84 5.34 27.54
N SER A 141 12.37 5.68 28.73
CA SER A 141 13.00 5.30 30.00
C SER A 141 12.80 3.82 30.29
N CYS A 142 11.74 3.22 29.74
CA CYS A 142 11.58 1.78 29.70
C CYS A 142 12.66 1.17 28.80
N PRO A 143 13.45 0.19 29.27
CA PRO A 143 14.31 -0.58 28.38
C PRO A 143 13.46 -1.44 27.44
N GLY A 144 13.84 -1.48 26.16
CA GLY A 144 13.42 -2.57 25.27
C GLY A 144 13.97 -3.92 25.76
N MET A 145 13.56 -5.01 25.12
CA MET A 145 13.98 -6.38 25.43
C MET A 145 15.49 -6.59 25.29
N ASP A 146 16.18 -5.75 24.53
CA ASP A 146 17.63 -5.71 24.33
C ASP A 146 18.34 -4.64 25.18
N PHE A 147 17.61 -3.99 26.10
CA PHE A 147 18.11 -2.99 27.05
C PHE A 147 18.70 -1.72 26.44
N ASP A 148 18.37 -1.38 25.20
CA ASP A 148 18.90 -0.20 24.51
C ASP A 148 18.02 1.06 24.66
N ASN A 149 16.97 0.97 25.48
CA ASN A 149 15.97 2.02 25.69
C ASN A 149 15.23 2.48 24.41
N SER A 150 15.17 1.61 23.39
CA SER A 150 14.40 1.80 22.17
C SER A 150 13.38 0.66 22.03
N LEU A 151 12.09 0.99 22.07
CA LEU A 151 11.02 0.02 21.91
C LEU A 151 10.61 -0.06 20.44
N LYS A 152 10.91 -1.20 19.82
CA LYS A 152 10.84 -1.44 18.37
C LYS A 152 9.58 -2.22 18.01
N LEU A 153 8.91 -1.81 16.94
CA LEU A 153 7.78 -2.54 16.37
C LEU A 153 8.26 -3.87 15.81
N GLY A 154 7.63 -4.96 16.23
CA GLY A 154 7.99 -6.33 15.86
C GLY A 154 7.05 -6.98 14.84
N PRO A 155 7.52 -8.06 14.19
CA PRO A 155 8.92 -8.50 14.09
C PRO A 155 9.73 -7.59 13.14
N ASN A 156 11.04 -7.49 13.34
CA ASN A 156 11.93 -6.68 12.48
C ASN A 156 13.32 -7.33 12.35
N ALA A 157 14.21 -6.73 11.55
CA ALA A 157 15.56 -7.25 11.32
C ALA A 157 16.44 -7.35 12.59
N LEU A 158 16.10 -6.63 13.67
CA LEU A 158 16.85 -6.64 14.94
C LEU A 158 16.30 -7.66 15.96
N GLY A 159 15.13 -8.27 15.72
CA GLY A 159 14.60 -9.29 16.61
C GLY A 159 13.06 -9.41 16.60
N PRO A 160 12.49 -10.05 17.63
CA PRO A 160 11.04 -10.24 17.72
C PRO A 160 10.26 -8.92 17.87
N GLY A 161 10.93 -7.85 18.32
CA GLY A 161 10.33 -6.55 18.64
C GLY A 161 9.76 -6.49 20.05
N ASP A 162 9.51 -5.26 20.50
CA ASP A 162 9.06 -4.92 21.85
C ASP A 162 7.54 -4.77 21.96
N TRP A 163 6.91 -4.41 20.83
CA TRP A 163 5.47 -4.20 20.70
C TRP A 163 4.98 -4.53 19.28
N PHE A 164 3.69 -4.81 19.14
CA PHE A 164 3.09 -5.29 17.87
C PHE A 164 1.84 -4.51 17.44
N ASP A 165 1.29 -3.69 18.33
CA ASP A 165 -0.02 -3.06 18.12
C ASP A 165 0.08 -1.84 17.19
N VAL A 166 -0.24 -2.06 15.92
CA VAL A 166 -0.38 -1.01 14.90
C VAL A 166 -1.74 -1.01 14.23
N ASP A 167 -2.22 0.17 13.86
CA ASP A 167 -3.39 0.35 12.99
C ASP A 167 -3.08 1.33 11.86
N GLY A 168 -3.14 0.82 10.64
CA GLY A 168 -2.98 1.61 9.42
C GLY A 168 -4.29 2.21 8.92
N LEU A 169 -4.31 2.69 7.67
CA LEU A 169 -5.50 3.17 6.98
C LEU A 169 -5.82 2.26 5.80
N ALA A 170 -7.08 1.85 5.67
CA ALA A 170 -7.56 1.20 4.46
C ALA A 170 -7.66 2.21 3.30
N PHE A 171 -7.66 1.72 2.06
CA PHE A 171 -8.03 2.56 0.92
C PHE A 171 -9.54 2.83 0.94
N GLY A 172 -9.92 4.10 0.79
CA GLY A 172 -11.28 4.60 0.93
C GLY A 172 -12.13 4.61 -0.34
N GLY A 173 -11.56 4.23 -1.49
CA GLY A 173 -12.28 4.14 -2.77
C GLY A 173 -12.70 2.73 -3.13
N VAL A 174 -13.36 2.60 -4.29
CA VAL A 174 -13.49 1.31 -4.95
C VAL A 174 -12.10 0.91 -5.43
N ALA A 175 -11.62 -0.26 -5.01
CA ALA A 175 -10.36 -0.76 -5.53
C ALA A 175 -10.51 -0.97 -7.05
N HIS A 176 -9.57 -0.49 -7.86
CA HIS A 176 -9.55 -0.74 -9.30
C HIS A 176 -8.55 -1.85 -9.64
N HIS A 177 -9.01 -2.90 -10.31
CA HIS A 177 -8.27 -4.08 -10.74
C HIS A 177 -8.12 -4.10 -12.26
N ALA A 178 -7.00 -4.59 -12.77
CA ALA A 178 -6.88 -4.80 -14.21
C ALA A 178 -7.78 -5.99 -14.64
N PRO A 179 -8.39 -5.94 -15.83
CA PRO A 179 -9.16 -7.07 -16.33
C PRO A 179 -8.28 -8.30 -16.56
N VAL A 180 -8.80 -9.47 -16.22
CA VAL A 180 -8.16 -10.77 -16.43
C VAL A 180 -8.74 -11.43 -17.68
N LEU A 181 -7.93 -11.52 -18.74
CA LEU A 181 -8.26 -12.25 -19.96
C LEU A 181 -8.00 -13.75 -19.76
N LEU A 182 -8.97 -14.61 -20.12
CA LEU A 182 -8.73 -16.05 -20.12
C LEU A 182 -7.63 -16.42 -21.12
N GLN A 183 -6.76 -17.34 -20.71
CA GLN A 183 -5.62 -17.77 -21.51
C GLN A 183 -6.08 -18.33 -22.86
N LEU A 184 -5.43 -17.85 -23.93
CA LEU A 184 -5.61 -18.34 -25.29
C LEU A 184 -4.62 -19.48 -25.58
N SER A 185 -5.02 -20.42 -26.42
CA SER A 185 -4.18 -21.54 -26.83
C SER A 185 -3.60 -21.29 -28.22
N ASP A 186 -2.41 -21.83 -28.47
CA ASP A 186 -1.83 -21.87 -29.81
C ASP A 186 -2.69 -22.73 -30.75
N VAL A 187 -2.73 -22.36 -32.02
CA VAL A 187 -3.49 -23.08 -33.06
C VAL A 187 -2.64 -23.27 -34.32
N ALA A 188 -2.78 -24.43 -34.94
CA ALA A 188 -2.23 -24.70 -36.27
C ALA A 188 -3.39 -24.70 -37.28
N LEU A 189 -3.25 -23.93 -38.35
CA LEU A 189 -4.27 -23.74 -39.37
C LEU A 189 -3.69 -24.03 -40.76
N GLY A 190 -4.50 -24.66 -41.60
CA GLY A 190 -4.25 -24.75 -43.03
C GLY A 190 -4.46 -23.41 -43.72
N GLU A 191 -3.83 -23.26 -44.88
CA GLU A 191 -4.00 -22.11 -45.76
C GLU A 191 -5.47 -21.97 -46.18
N GLY A 192 -6.06 -20.78 -46.04
CA GLY A 192 -7.46 -20.52 -46.38
C GLY A 192 -8.48 -20.99 -45.34
N GLU A 193 -8.04 -21.64 -44.26
CA GLU A 193 -8.93 -21.96 -43.14
C GLU A 193 -9.30 -20.71 -42.34
N THR A 194 -10.43 -20.78 -41.64
CA THR A 194 -10.85 -19.75 -40.68
C THR A 194 -10.93 -20.38 -39.31
N PHE A 195 -10.27 -19.74 -38.34
CA PHE A 195 -10.41 -20.07 -36.93
C PHE A 195 -11.16 -18.95 -36.23
N ASP A 196 -12.14 -19.33 -35.40
CA ASP A 196 -12.95 -18.41 -34.63
C ASP A 196 -12.90 -18.84 -33.16
N GLN A 197 -12.32 -17.99 -32.32
CA GLN A 197 -12.13 -18.22 -30.88
C GLN A 197 -12.92 -17.19 -30.09
N GLN A 198 -13.79 -17.67 -29.21
CA GLN A 198 -14.44 -16.82 -28.22
C GLN A 198 -13.41 -16.34 -27.19
N LEU A 199 -13.46 -15.04 -26.89
CA LEU A 199 -12.70 -14.42 -25.82
C LEU A 199 -13.59 -14.21 -24.60
N SER A 200 -13.02 -14.36 -23.42
CA SER A 200 -13.69 -14.03 -22.16
C SER A 200 -12.70 -13.33 -21.25
N ALA A 201 -13.13 -12.23 -20.64
CA ALA A 201 -12.36 -11.52 -19.63
C ALA A 201 -13.28 -11.16 -18.47
N SER A 202 -12.71 -11.05 -17.28
CA SER A 202 -13.40 -10.62 -16.06
C SER A 202 -12.68 -9.44 -15.43
N ASP A 203 -13.44 -8.57 -14.82
CA ASP A 203 -13.00 -7.39 -14.10
C ASP A 203 -13.73 -7.35 -12.76
N LEU A 204 -12.95 -7.27 -11.69
CA LEU A 204 -13.48 -7.41 -10.33
C LEU A 204 -14.27 -6.18 -9.89
N ASP A 205 -14.10 -5.05 -10.59
CA ASP A 205 -14.72 -3.77 -10.23
C ASP A 205 -16.10 -3.63 -10.84
N GLY A 206 -16.44 -4.51 -11.78
CA GLY A 206 -17.70 -4.44 -12.52
C GLY A 206 -17.61 -3.58 -13.78
N ASP A 207 -16.41 -3.16 -14.18
CA ASP A 207 -16.23 -2.28 -15.34
C ASP A 207 -16.58 -3.02 -16.65
N PRO A 208 -17.26 -2.35 -17.61
CA PRO A 208 -17.41 -2.87 -18.96
C PRO A 208 -16.05 -2.99 -19.65
N LEU A 209 -15.85 -4.05 -20.43
CA LEU A 209 -14.54 -4.33 -21.05
C LEU A 209 -14.56 -4.22 -22.56
N THR A 210 -13.43 -3.81 -23.13
CA THR A 210 -13.19 -3.84 -24.57
C THR A 210 -11.97 -4.70 -24.89
N PHE A 211 -12.12 -5.65 -25.82
CA PHE A 211 -11.04 -6.44 -26.40
C PHE A 211 -10.44 -5.74 -27.62
N PHE A 212 -9.12 -5.84 -27.78
CA PHE A 212 -8.42 -5.32 -28.95
C PHE A 212 -7.16 -6.13 -29.27
N LYS A 213 -6.75 -6.08 -30.54
CA LYS A 213 -5.46 -6.61 -31.00
C LYS A 213 -4.37 -5.60 -30.67
N SER A 214 -3.54 -5.90 -29.67
CA SER A 214 -2.39 -5.06 -29.31
C SER A 214 -1.26 -5.20 -30.33
N SER A 215 -1.02 -6.42 -30.80
CA SER A 215 -0.12 -6.74 -31.91
C SER A 215 -0.55 -8.04 -32.60
N GLY A 216 -0.03 -8.32 -33.79
CA GLY A 216 -0.25 -9.61 -34.44
C GLY A 216 -0.37 -9.53 -35.96
N PRO A 217 -0.59 -10.68 -36.62
CA PRO A 217 -0.64 -10.74 -38.07
C PRO A 217 -1.82 -9.95 -38.66
N SER A 218 -1.71 -9.60 -39.94
CA SER A 218 -2.78 -8.89 -40.68
C SER A 218 -4.06 -9.74 -40.78
N PHE A 219 -3.92 -11.06 -40.82
CA PHE A 219 -5.03 -12.01 -40.89
C PHE A 219 -5.72 -12.26 -39.53
N MET A 220 -5.34 -11.54 -38.47
CA MET A 220 -5.96 -11.61 -37.15
C MET A 220 -6.88 -10.41 -36.91
N GLU A 221 -8.13 -10.68 -36.56
CA GLU A 221 -9.13 -9.69 -36.18
C GLU A 221 -9.64 -9.96 -34.76
N VAL A 222 -9.81 -8.92 -33.96
CA VAL A 222 -10.32 -9.00 -32.59
C VAL A 222 -11.49 -8.04 -32.45
N THR A 223 -12.61 -8.54 -31.96
CA THR A 223 -13.84 -7.76 -31.75
C THR A 223 -14.39 -7.99 -30.36
N THR A 224 -15.02 -6.96 -29.80
CA THR A 224 -15.82 -7.08 -28.59
C THR A 224 -17.24 -7.42 -29.00
N THR A 225 -17.81 -8.48 -28.43
CA THR A 225 -19.16 -8.95 -28.75
C THR A 225 -20.15 -8.44 -27.70
N ASP A 226 -19.78 -8.52 -26.43
CA ASP A 226 -20.52 -7.98 -25.30
C ASP A 226 -19.53 -7.40 -24.28
N PRO A 227 -19.55 -6.07 -24.04
CA PRO A 227 -18.67 -5.45 -23.04
C PRO A 227 -19.06 -5.80 -21.61
N GLY A 228 -20.32 -6.21 -21.36
CA GLY A 228 -20.84 -6.57 -20.06
C GLY A 228 -20.60 -5.56 -18.93
N SER A 229 -20.60 -6.04 -17.69
CA SER A 229 -20.31 -5.28 -16.47
C SER A 229 -19.54 -6.18 -15.50
N GLY A 230 -18.21 -6.16 -15.57
CA GLY A 230 -17.32 -7.06 -14.81
C GLY A 230 -17.05 -8.41 -15.46
N THR A 231 -17.79 -8.80 -16.49
CA THR A 231 -17.44 -9.93 -17.37
C THR A 231 -17.82 -9.60 -18.79
N ALA A 232 -16.91 -9.81 -19.74
CA ALA A 232 -17.13 -9.47 -21.14
C ALA A 232 -16.81 -10.66 -22.06
N THR A 233 -17.45 -10.68 -23.21
CA THR A 233 -17.15 -11.64 -24.27
C THR A 233 -16.72 -10.96 -25.56
N GLY A 234 -15.77 -11.56 -26.25
CA GLY A 234 -15.24 -11.08 -27.52
C GLY A 234 -15.02 -12.22 -28.49
N ARG A 235 -14.46 -11.88 -29.64
CA ARG A 235 -14.14 -12.86 -30.68
C ARG A 235 -12.81 -12.53 -31.33
N MET A 236 -11.97 -13.54 -31.49
CA MET A 236 -10.76 -13.49 -32.28
C MET A 236 -10.94 -14.37 -33.51
N ILE A 237 -10.71 -13.82 -34.69
CA ILE A 237 -10.78 -14.54 -35.95
C ILE A 237 -9.40 -14.54 -36.62
N LEU A 238 -8.95 -15.71 -37.08
CA LEU A 238 -7.74 -15.88 -37.89
C LEU A 238 -8.12 -16.38 -39.29
N ARG A 239 -7.58 -15.76 -40.34
CA ARG A 239 -7.81 -16.13 -41.76
C ARG A 239 -6.51 -16.11 -42.58
N PRO A 240 -5.53 -16.97 -42.28
CA PRO A 240 -4.26 -16.99 -43.02
C PRO A 240 -4.48 -17.33 -44.49
N GLY A 241 -3.84 -16.58 -45.39
CA GLY A 241 -3.78 -16.86 -46.82
C GLY A 241 -2.54 -17.64 -47.22
N PHE A 242 -2.43 -17.94 -48.52
CA PHE A 242 -1.31 -18.68 -49.11
C PHE A 242 0.07 -18.04 -48.85
N SER A 243 0.13 -16.71 -48.64
CA SER A 243 1.37 -15.98 -48.34
C SER A 243 1.78 -15.99 -46.87
N ASP A 244 0.93 -16.54 -45.99
CA ASP A 244 1.07 -16.39 -44.54
C ASP A 244 1.67 -17.64 -43.88
N ALA A 245 2.25 -18.54 -44.69
CA ALA A 245 2.86 -19.77 -44.23
C ALA A 245 4.03 -19.50 -43.25
N GLY A 246 4.01 -20.20 -42.12
CA GLY A 246 5.01 -20.08 -41.06
C GLY A 246 4.39 -19.86 -39.70
N THR A 247 5.19 -19.43 -38.74
CA THR A 247 4.74 -19.11 -37.37
C THR A 247 4.50 -17.62 -37.24
N ALA A 248 3.33 -17.24 -36.73
CA ALA A 248 3.00 -15.87 -36.38
C ALA A 248 2.64 -15.77 -34.88
N ALA A 249 2.99 -14.65 -34.26
CA ALA A 249 2.59 -14.33 -32.90
C ALA A 249 1.67 -13.11 -32.89
N GLY A 250 0.70 -13.10 -32.00
CA GLY A 250 -0.21 -11.97 -31.79
C GLY A 250 -0.57 -11.83 -30.31
N THR A 251 -0.93 -10.61 -29.92
CA THR A 251 -1.30 -10.26 -28.55
C THR A 251 -2.70 -9.68 -28.54
N VAL A 252 -3.60 -10.32 -27.79
CA VAL A 252 -4.92 -9.80 -27.44
C VAL A 252 -4.85 -9.15 -26.07
N CYS A 253 -5.45 -7.97 -25.93
CA CYS A 253 -5.59 -7.29 -24.64
C CYS A 253 -7.06 -6.95 -24.38
N SER A 254 -7.40 -6.80 -23.10
CA SER A 254 -8.66 -6.24 -22.61
C SER A 254 -8.38 -5.02 -21.72
N ARG A 255 -9.26 -4.01 -21.73
CA ARG A 255 -9.25 -2.92 -20.75
C ARG A 255 -10.65 -2.65 -20.20
N GLY A 256 -10.74 -2.18 -18.95
CA GLY A 256 -11.92 -1.58 -18.36
C GLY A 256 -12.14 -0.15 -18.84
N THR A 257 -13.39 0.32 -18.80
CA THR A 257 -13.81 1.67 -19.20
C THR A 257 -14.36 2.47 -18.04
#